data_AF-A0A950HJD9-F1
#
_entry.id   AF-A0A950HJD9-F1
#
_cell.length_a   1.000
_cell.length_b   1.000
_cell.length_c   1.000
_cell.angle_alpha   90.00
_cell.angle_beta   90.00
_cell.angle_gamma   90.00
#
_symmetry.space_group_name_H-M   'P 1'
#
loop_
_entity.id
_entity.type
_entity.pdbx_description
1 polymer ?
#
loop_
_entity_poly.entity_id
_entity_poly.type
_entity_poly.pdbx_seq_one_letter_code
_entity_poly.pdbx_strand_id
1 'polypeptide(L)'
;GSERLILAGTLLSLMGIIAAIVATSIWPLSPLALFLPQFAVTCGNGMTLPNATAGALSARQEIAGAAAGVAGAIQIGSGAIFSMVASFLVTLWSPSVLVLMLLCAATSTSLFRLMRRRW
;
A
#
# COMPACT_ATOMS: atom_id res chain seq x y z
N GLY A 1 7.06 -13.48 13.46
CA GLY A 1 7.53 -13.71 12.08
C GLY A 1 7.21 -12.48 11.24
N SER A 2 8.18 -12.00 10.47
CA SER A 2 8.07 -10.83 9.57
C SER A 2 6.86 -10.92 8.64
N GLU A 3 6.54 -12.11 8.11
CA GLU A 3 5.37 -12.34 7.27
C GLU A 3 4.01 -12.05 7.94
N ARG A 4 3.89 -12.35 9.25
CA ARG A 4 2.67 -12.01 10.01
C ARG A 4 2.50 -10.50 10.16
N LEU A 5 3.60 -9.76 10.30
CA LEU A 5 3.59 -8.29 10.39
C LEU A 5 3.24 -7.66 9.04
N ILE A 6 3.73 -8.24 7.94
CA ILE A 6 3.35 -7.82 6.58
C ILE A 6 1.84 -8.04 6.34
N LEU A 7 1.30 -9.18 6.74
CA LEU A 7 -0.15 -9.45 6.66
C LEU A 7 -0.98 -8.50 7.52
N ALA A 8 -0.55 -8.26 8.76
CA ALA A 8 -1.24 -7.34 9.65
C ALA A 8 -1.23 -5.91 9.09
N GLY A 9 -0.07 -5.46 8.58
CA GLY A 9 0.08 -4.13 7.97
C GLY A 9 -0.75 -3.95 6.70
N THR A 10 -0.76 -4.94 5.81
CA THR A 10 -1.58 -4.91 4.58
C THR A 10 -3.08 -4.93 4.88
N LEU A 11 -3.52 -5.74 5.85
CA LEU A 11 -4.91 -5.74 6.31
C LEU A 11 -5.30 -4.40 6.95
N LEU A 12 -4.42 -3.82 7.78
CA LEU A 12 -4.64 -2.52 8.40
C LEU A 12 -4.78 -1.42 7.34
N SER A 13 -3.91 -1.41 6.32
CA SER A 13 -4.00 -0.48 5.20
C SER A 13 -5.31 -0.66 4.42
N LEU A 14 -5.74 -1.90 4.18
CA LEU A 14 -6.96 -2.19 3.45
C LEU A 14 -8.20 -1.71 4.23
N MET A 15 -8.25 -1.97 5.54
CA MET A 15 -9.29 -1.46 6.42
C MET A 15 -9.29 0.07 6.49
N GLY A 16 -8.11 0.70 6.54
CA GLY A 16 -7.96 2.15 6.53
C GLY A 16 -8.51 2.80 5.25
N ILE A 17 -8.28 2.20 4.08
CA ILE A 17 -8.81 2.71 2.81
C ILE A 17 -10.33 2.54 2.73
N ILE A 18 -10.88 1.40 3.19
CA ILE A 18 -12.34 1.21 3.29
C ILE A 18 -12.94 2.29 4.21
N ALA A 19 -12.33 2.51 5.38
CA ALA A 19 -12.76 3.54 6.30
C ALA A 19 -12.68 4.95 5.67
N ALA A 20 -11.65 5.24 4.86
CA ALA A 20 -11.55 6.51 4.13
C ALA A 20 -12.71 6.70 3.17
N ILE A 21 -13.08 5.68 2.40
CA ILE A 21 -14.20 5.74 1.44
C ILE A 21 -15.52 5.97 2.18
N VAL A 22 -15.76 5.23 3.27
CA VAL A 22 -16.99 5.38 4.06
C VAL A 22 -17.05 6.76 4.72
N ALA A 23 -15.95 7.20 5.35
CA ALA A 23 -15.90 8.48 6.05
C ALA A 23 -16.07 9.67 5.10
N THR A 24 -15.43 9.65 3.94
CA THR A 24 -15.58 10.70 2.93
C THR A 24 -16.95 10.68 2.25
N SER A 25 -17.64 9.53 2.20
CA SER A 25 -19.01 9.45 1.67
C SER A 25 -20.06 10.04 2.61
N ILE A 26 -19.85 9.94 3.94
CA ILE A 26 -20.78 10.48 4.94
C ILE A 26 -20.43 11.94 5.29
N TRP A 27 -19.13 12.28 5.34
CA TRP A 27 -18.60 13.59 5.75
C TRP A 27 -17.55 14.12 4.75
N PRO A 28 -17.96 14.58 3.56
CA PRO A 28 -17.05 14.89 2.44
C PRO A 28 -16.05 16.03 2.67
N LEU A 29 -16.18 16.83 3.74
CA LEU A 29 -15.31 17.99 4.04
C LEU A 29 -14.69 17.96 5.45
N SER A 30 -14.79 16.86 6.19
CA SER A 30 -14.21 16.80 7.54
C SER A 30 -12.73 16.40 7.50
N PRO A 31 -11.81 17.19 8.08
CA PRO A 31 -10.39 16.81 8.17
C PRO A 31 -10.20 15.44 8.84
N LEU A 32 -10.99 15.14 9.88
CA LEU A 32 -10.94 13.86 10.57
C LEU A 32 -11.27 12.67 9.65
N ALA A 33 -12.17 12.86 8.68
CA ALA A 33 -12.56 11.81 7.73
C ALA A 33 -11.42 11.44 6.76
N LEU A 34 -10.40 12.29 6.61
CA LEU A 34 -9.20 12.02 5.81
C LEU A 34 -8.02 11.58 6.69
N PHE A 35 -7.72 12.32 7.75
CA PHE A 35 -6.53 12.09 8.58
C PHE A 35 -6.58 10.78 9.36
N LEU A 36 -7.71 10.45 9.98
CA LEU A 36 -7.83 9.27 10.81
C LEU A 36 -7.64 7.96 10.02
N PRO A 37 -8.30 7.76 8.86
CA PRO A 37 -8.04 6.58 8.04
C PRO A 37 -6.66 6.61 7.37
N GLN A 38 -6.14 7.78 6.95
CA GLN A 38 -4.77 7.86 6.41
C GLN A 38 -3.70 7.55 7.45
N PHE A 39 -3.94 7.87 8.72
CA PHE A 39 -3.06 7.46 9.81
C PHE A 39 -2.97 5.94 9.89
N ALA A 40 -4.11 5.23 9.86
CA ALA A 40 -4.13 3.76 9.85
C ALA A 40 -3.39 3.17 8.63
N VAL A 41 -3.60 3.74 7.44
CA VAL A 41 -2.89 3.35 6.21
C VAL A 41 -1.38 3.57 6.36
N THR A 42 -0.97 4.69 6.92
CA THR A 42 0.46 5.02 7.12
C THR A 42 1.11 4.06 8.11
N CYS A 43 0.42 3.73 9.22
CA CYS A 43 0.88 2.71 10.15
C CYS A 43 1.01 1.33 9.48
N GLY A 44 0.03 0.93 8.68
CA GLY A 44 0.06 -0.34 7.95
C GLY A 44 1.23 -0.43 6.97
N ASN A 45 1.52 0.67 6.26
CA ASN A 45 2.70 0.79 5.39
C ASN A 45 4.00 0.71 6.20
N GLY A 46 4.08 1.39 7.36
CA GLY A 46 5.24 1.36 8.25
C GLY A 46 5.57 -0.03 8.79
N MET A 47 4.57 -0.90 8.94
CA MET A 47 4.79 -2.33 9.26
C MET A 47 5.18 -3.15 8.03
N THR A 48 4.60 -2.84 6.87
CA THR A 48 4.74 -3.65 5.64
C THR A 48 6.09 -3.45 4.96
N LEU A 49 6.48 -2.20 4.69
CA LEU A 49 7.67 -1.86 3.91
C LEU A 49 8.99 -2.43 4.49
N PRO A 50 9.36 -2.16 5.76
CA PRO A 50 10.63 -2.65 6.30
C PRO A 50 10.67 -4.18 6.40
N ASN A 51 9.54 -4.83 6.74
CA ASN A 51 9.48 -6.29 6.82
C ASN A 51 9.54 -6.94 5.44
N ALA A 52 8.92 -6.35 4.41
CA ALA A 52 8.98 -6.85 3.03
C ALA A 52 10.39 -6.70 2.45
N THR A 53 11.03 -5.54 2.64
CA THR A 53 12.40 -5.30 2.18
C THR A 53 13.40 -6.20 2.89
N ALA A 54 13.27 -6.37 4.22
CA ALA A 54 14.11 -7.30 4.97
C ALA A 54 13.88 -8.76 4.52
N GLY A 55 12.64 -9.16 4.25
CA GLY A 55 12.30 -10.49 3.72
C GLY A 55 12.92 -10.76 2.35
N ALA A 56 12.85 -9.78 1.44
CA ALA A 56 13.44 -9.89 0.10
C ALA A 56 14.97 -9.99 0.14
N LEU A 57 15.64 -9.24 1.03
CA LEU A 57 17.10 -9.26 1.17
C LEU A 57 17.63 -10.50 1.91
N SER A 58 16.84 -11.06 2.83
CA SER A 58 17.24 -12.24 3.61
C SER A 58 17.44 -13.49 2.76
N ALA A 59 16.85 -13.56 1.57
CA ALA A 59 16.97 -14.69 0.66
C ALA A 59 18.36 -14.82 0.01
N ARG A 60 19.06 -13.70 -0.24
CA ARG A 60 20.44 -13.67 -0.80
C ARG A 60 21.20 -12.41 -0.36
N GLN A 61 21.94 -12.52 0.75
CA GLN A 61 22.71 -11.40 1.31
C GLN A 61 23.86 -10.92 0.39
N GLU A 62 24.45 -11.79 -0.44
CA GLU A 62 25.59 -11.46 -1.32
C GLU A 62 25.26 -10.43 -2.42
N ILE A 63 24.00 -10.34 -2.84
CA ILE A 63 23.51 -9.38 -3.86
C ILE A 63 22.52 -8.37 -3.28
N ALA A 64 22.47 -8.24 -1.95
CA ALA A 64 21.49 -7.42 -1.25
C ALA A 64 21.50 -5.94 -1.69
N GLY A 65 22.68 -5.37 -1.95
CA GLY A 65 22.81 -3.97 -2.39
C GLY A 65 22.17 -3.71 -3.76
N ALA A 66 22.47 -4.56 -4.76
CA ALA A 66 21.88 -4.46 -6.09
C ALA A 66 20.37 -4.77 -6.07
N ALA A 67 19.95 -5.79 -5.33
CA ALA A 67 18.55 -6.15 -5.18
C ALA A 67 17.72 -5.04 -4.51
N ALA A 68 18.26 -4.41 -3.46
CA ALA A 68 17.63 -3.27 -2.80
C ALA A 68 17.52 -2.06 -3.74
N GLY A 69 18.57 -1.79 -4.53
CA GLY A 69 18.56 -0.71 -5.53
C GLY A 69 17.49 -0.90 -6.60
N VAL A 70 17.38 -2.10 -7.17
CA VAL A 70 16.34 -2.44 -8.15
C VAL A 70 14.94 -2.38 -7.52
N ALA A 71 14.76 -2.92 -6.31
CA ALA A 71 13.48 -2.87 -5.61
C ALA A 71 13.04 -1.43 -5.33
N GLY A 72 13.96 -0.56 -4.90
CA GLY A 72 13.70 0.86 -4.69
C GLY A 72 13.35 1.60 -5.98
N ALA A 73 14.09 1.32 -7.07
CA ALA A 73 13.80 1.90 -8.38
C ALA A 73 12.40 1.52 -8.89
N ILE A 74 12.01 0.25 -8.75
CA ILE A 74 10.65 -0.24 -9.10
C ILE A 74 9.59 0.42 -8.20
N GLN A 75 9.85 0.54 -6.90
CA GLN A 75 8.93 1.18 -5.96
C GLN A 75 8.67 2.65 -6.33
N ILE A 76 9.72 3.43 -6.60
CA ILE A 76 9.58 4.84 -6.97
C ILE A 76 8.96 4.97 -8.36
N GLY A 77 9.41 4.17 -9.33
CA GLY A 77 8.90 4.20 -10.70
C GLY A 77 7.42 3.87 -10.78
N SER A 78 6.97 2.82 -10.09
CA SER A 78 5.54 2.49 -9.99
C SER A 78 4.77 3.60 -9.28
N GLY A 79 5.29 4.14 -8.16
CA GLY A 79 4.68 5.27 -7.45
C GLY A 79 4.46 6.50 -8.33
N ALA A 80 5.42 6.83 -9.21
CA ALA A 80 5.31 7.92 -10.16
C ALA A 80 4.21 7.67 -11.21
N ILE A 81 4.16 6.47 -11.78
CA ILE A 81 3.13 6.09 -12.76
C ILE A 81 1.73 6.18 -12.12
N PHE A 82 1.56 5.59 -10.93
CA PHE A 82 0.29 5.64 -10.21
C PHE A 82 -0.10 7.06 -9.83
N SER A 83 0.85 7.92 -9.46
CA SER A 83 0.58 9.33 -9.14
C SER A 83 0.10 10.11 -10.36
N MET A 84 0.70 9.87 -11.54
CA MET A 84 0.27 10.47 -12.79
C MET A 84 -1.15 10.03 -13.17
N VAL A 85 -1.43 8.72 -13.07
CA VAL A 85 -2.77 8.15 -13.32
C VAL A 85 -3.78 8.73 -12.35
N ALA A 86 -3.49 8.78 -11.05
CA ALA A 86 -4.36 9.36 -10.04
C ALA A 86 -4.67 10.84 -10.32
N SER A 87 -3.66 11.61 -10.75
CA SER A 87 -3.79 13.04 -11.06
C SER A 87 -4.69 13.28 -12.28
N PHE A 88 -4.63 12.39 -13.28
CA PHE A 88 -5.54 12.46 -14.42
C PHE A 88 -6.98 12.08 -14.02
N LEU A 89 -7.14 10.99 -13.27
CA LEU A 89 -8.45 10.47 -12.87
C LEU A 89 -9.22 11.40 -11.92
N VAL A 90 -8.53 12.07 -10.98
CA VAL A 90 -9.18 12.97 -10.01
C VAL A 90 -9.86 14.16 -10.69
N THR A 91 -9.37 14.57 -11.86
CA THR A 91 -9.94 15.68 -12.65
C THR A 91 -11.28 15.29 -13.29
N LEU A 92 -11.48 14.01 -13.63
CA LEU A 92 -12.76 13.51 -14.14
C LEU A 92 -13.74 13.19 -13.00
N TRP A 93 -13.25 12.54 -11.94
CA TRP A 93 -14.08 12.09 -10.83
C TRP A 93 -13.30 12.15 -9.51
N SER A 94 -13.70 13.06 -8.62
CA SER A 94 -12.98 13.34 -7.37
C SER A 94 -12.70 12.10 -6.48
N PRO A 95 -13.63 11.14 -6.27
CA PRO A 95 -13.35 9.96 -5.42
C PRO A 95 -12.51 8.87 -6.11
N SER A 96 -12.09 9.06 -7.37
CA SER A 96 -11.32 8.07 -8.13
C SER A 96 -9.99 7.66 -7.48
N VAL A 97 -9.34 8.58 -6.75
CA VAL A 97 -8.06 8.31 -6.08
C VAL A 97 -8.23 7.29 -4.95
N LEU A 98 -9.34 7.36 -4.20
CA LEU A 98 -9.64 6.40 -3.14
C LEU A 98 -9.93 5.01 -3.71
N VAL A 99 -10.61 4.94 -4.86
CA VAL A 99 -10.86 3.70 -5.58
C VAL A 99 -9.56 3.09 -6.10
N LEU A 100 -8.67 3.91 -6.68
CA LEU A 100 -7.36 3.47 -7.14
C LEU A 100 -6.50 2.90 -5.99
N MET A 101 -6.49 3.60 -4.85
CA MET A 101 -5.82 3.12 -3.63
C MET A 101 -6.38 1.77 -3.16
N LEU A 102 -7.71 1.60 -3.19
CA LEU A 102 -8.35 0.34 -2.80
C LEU A 102 -7.96 -0.81 -3.72
N LEU A 103 -7.92 -0.58 -5.04
CA LEU A 103 -7.50 -1.58 -6.02
C LEU A 103 -6.03 -2.00 -5.82
N CYS A 104 -5.14 -1.04 -5.57
CA CYS A 104 -3.74 -1.33 -5.28
C CYS A 104 -3.57 -2.11 -3.96
N ALA A 105 -4.31 -1.74 -2.91
CA ALA A 105 -4.26 -2.46 -1.64
C ALA A 105 -4.84 -3.89 -1.75
N ALA A 106 -5.93 -4.07 -2.49
CA ALA A 106 -6.56 -5.37 -2.70
C ALA A 106 -5.68 -6.32 -3.52
N THR A 107 -5.06 -5.81 -4.59
CA THR A 107 -4.13 -6.59 -5.42
C THR A 107 -2.87 -6.97 -4.66
N SER A 108 -2.29 -6.05 -3.89
CA SER A 108 -1.14 -6.32 -2.99
C SER A 108 -1.46 -7.44 -1.99
N THR A 109 -2.61 -7.34 -1.31
CA THR A 109 -3.05 -8.35 -0.33
C THR A 109 -3.31 -9.71 -0.99
N SER A 110 -3.89 -9.71 -2.20
CA SER A 110 -4.18 -10.93 -2.95
C SER A 110 -2.92 -11.63 -3.44
N LEU A 111 -1.94 -10.88 -3.96
CA LEU A 111 -0.64 -11.40 -4.38
C LEU A 111 0.11 -12.00 -3.20
N PHE A 112 0.15 -11.30 -2.06
CA PHE A 112 0.81 -11.81 -0.87
C PHE A 112 0.16 -13.12 -0.38
N ARG A 113 -1.18 -13.20 -0.39
CA ARG A 113 -1.91 -14.43 -0.05
C ARG A 113 -1.65 -15.57 -1.04
N LEU A 114 -1.52 -15.28 -2.33
CA LEU A 114 -1.21 -16.27 -3.36
C LEU A 114 0.21 -16.82 -3.20
N MET A 115 1.18 -15.95 -2.95
CA MET A 115 2.57 -16.35 -2.71
C MET A 115 2.67 -17.26 -1.49
N ARG A 116 1.96 -16.93 -0.41
CA ARG A 116 1.88 -17.78 0.80
C ARG A 116 1.13 -19.10 0.59
N ARG A 117 0.37 -19.28 -0.50
CA ARG A 117 -0.24 -20.58 -0.83
C ARG A 117 0.69 -21.47 -1.65
N ARG A 118 1.72 -20.90 -2.28
CA ARG A 118 2.67 -21.61 -3.14
C ARG A 118 3.93 -22.08 -2.40
N TRP A 119 4.10 -21.70 -1.15
CA TRP A 119 5.21 -22.04 -0.25
C TRP A 119 4.63 -22.44 1.10
#